data_AF-A0A6L3YK01-F1
#
_entry.id   AF-A0A6L3YK01-F1
#
_cell.length_a   1.000
_cell.length_b   1.000
_cell.length_c   1.000
_cell.angle_alpha   90.00
_cell.angle_beta   90.00
_cell.angle_gamma   90.00
#
_symmetry.space_group_name_H-M   'P 1'
#
loop_
_entity.id
_entity.type
_entity.pdbx_description
1 polymer ?
#
loop_
_entity_poly.entity_id
_entity_poly.type
_entity_poly.pdbx_seq_one_letter_code
_entity_poly.pdbx_strand_id
1 'polypeptide(L)'
;MQIRRKPGPGRRGLHLAHSLYSAELGAHDPGRYRLTPPCAPNVPALVQPGMTVRTSYGTGGIVIEVKGPYMHQASDRREYPHFTIVYVPAERFGRHSAGDRCWINECVAVNGRILKLFEANSDEVFIETGQTTKA
;
A
#
# COMPACT_ATOMS: atom_id res chain seq x y z
N MET A 1 -11.82 -24.31 18.65
CA MET A 1 -11.58 -24.19 17.20
C MET A 1 -12.92 -23.97 16.51
N GLN A 2 -13.22 -22.75 16.07
CA GLN A 2 -14.46 -22.46 15.35
C GLN A 2 -14.16 -22.52 13.85
N ILE A 3 -14.69 -23.52 13.16
CA ILE A 3 -14.54 -23.66 11.71
C ILE A 3 -15.39 -22.56 11.07
N ARG A 4 -14.73 -21.50 10.57
CA ARG A 4 -15.40 -20.36 9.91
C ARG A 4 -15.96 -20.84 8.56
N ARG A 5 -17.28 -20.98 8.49
CA ARG A 5 -17.98 -21.32 7.25
C ARG A 5 -17.79 -20.21 6.21
N LYS A 6 -17.43 -20.60 4.98
CA LYS A 6 -17.41 -19.70 3.81
C LYS A 6 -18.80 -19.04 3.65
N PRO A 7 -18.89 -17.73 3.39
CA PRO A 7 -20.17 -17.10 3.08
C PRO A 7 -20.83 -17.80 1.89
N GLY A 8 -22.11 -18.14 2.04
CA GLY A 8 -22.89 -18.74 0.95
C GLY A 8 -23.04 -17.77 -0.24
N PRO A 9 -23.24 -18.31 -1.46
CA PRO A 9 -23.41 -17.49 -2.65
C PRO A 9 -24.68 -16.64 -2.49
N GLY A 10 -24.53 -15.31 -2.51
CA GLY A 10 -25.66 -14.37 -2.51
C GLY A 10 -25.69 -13.33 -1.38
N ARG A 11 -24.88 -13.47 -0.32
CA ARG A 11 -24.69 -12.35 0.62
C ARG A 11 -23.61 -11.42 0.07
N ARG A 12 -24.00 -10.27 -0.47
CA ARG A 12 -23.07 -9.14 -0.66
C ARG A 12 -22.43 -8.86 0.71
N GLY A 13 -21.11 -8.90 0.78
CA GLY A 13 -20.39 -8.52 2.00
C GLY A 13 -20.83 -7.12 2.42
N LEU A 14 -21.24 -6.96 3.69
CA LEU A 14 -21.75 -5.69 4.20
C LEU A 14 -20.68 -4.56 4.17
N HIS A 15 -19.40 -4.94 4.04
CA HIS A 15 -18.27 -4.02 3.99
C HIS A 15 -17.48 -4.18 2.69
N LEU A 16 -17.03 -3.06 2.14
CA LEU A 16 -16.17 -3.04 0.96
C LEU A 16 -14.78 -3.56 1.32
N ALA A 17 -14.13 -4.23 0.36
CA ALA A 17 -12.73 -4.54 0.46
C ALA A 17 -11.90 -3.25 0.32
N HIS A 18 -10.95 -3.06 1.23
CA HIS A 18 -10.00 -1.93 1.24
C HIS A 18 -8.57 -2.38 0.92
N SER A 19 -8.38 -3.68 0.70
CA SER A 19 -7.12 -4.36 0.35
C SER A 19 -7.40 -5.73 -0.25
N LEU A 20 -6.42 -6.33 -0.93
CA LEU A 20 -6.50 -7.70 -1.45
C LEU A 20 -6.72 -8.68 -0.30
N TYR A 21 -6.01 -8.49 0.81
CA TYR A 21 -6.19 -9.30 2.01
C TYR A 21 -7.64 -9.26 2.54
N SER A 22 -8.26 -8.08 2.58
CA SER A 22 -9.67 -7.98 3.01
C SER A 22 -10.64 -8.64 2.03
N ALA A 23 -10.35 -8.58 0.73
CA ALA A 23 -11.14 -9.27 -0.29
C ALA A 23 -11.03 -10.80 -0.13
N GLU A 24 -9.82 -11.32 0.10
CA GLU A 24 -9.58 -12.75 0.40
C GLU A 24 -10.33 -13.23 1.65
N LEU A 25 -10.48 -12.36 2.66
CA LEU A 25 -11.27 -12.63 3.87
C LEU A 25 -12.79 -12.56 3.65
N GLY A 26 -13.25 -12.23 2.44
CA GLY A 26 -14.65 -12.23 2.02
C GLY A 26 -15.34 -10.87 2.05
N ALA A 27 -14.61 -9.76 2.17
CA ALA A 27 -15.18 -8.43 1.96
C ALA A 27 -15.60 -8.25 0.49
N HIS A 28 -16.58 -7.37 0.24
CA HIS A 28 -17.08 -7.15 -1.12
C HIS A 28 -16.08 -6.34 -1.95
N ASP A 29 -15.47 -6.98 -2.94
CA ASP A 29 -14.60 -6.33 -3.92
C ASP A 29 -15.42 -5.80 -5.10
N PRO A 30 -15.55 -4.47 -5.28
CA PRO A 30 -16.29 -3.89 -6.39
C PRO A 30 -15.52 -3.89 -7.73
N GLY A 31 -14.28 -4.39 -7.77
CA GLY A 31 -13.44 -4.36 -8.98
C GLY A 31 -12.94 -2.96 -9.35
N ARG A 32 -12.87 -2.05 -8.37
CA ARG A 32 -12.45 -0.65 -8.56
C ARG A 32 -11.08 -0.40 -7.97
N TYR A 33 -10.09 -0.34 -8.85
CA TYR A 33 -8.69 -0.16 -8.48
C TYR A 33 -8.09 1.06 -9.18
N ARG A 34 -7.21 1.74 -8.46
CA ARG A 34 -6.39 2.82 -8.96
C ARG A 34 -5.26 2.25 -9.81
N LEU A 35 -4.89 3.00 -10.85
CA LEU A 35 -3.76 2.69 -11.72
C LEU A 35 -2.84 3.89 -11.80
N THR A 36 -1.53 3.65 -11.80
CA THR A 36 -0.57 4.71 -12.12
C THR A 36 -0.75 5.10 -13.59
N PRO A 37 -1.05 6.37 -13.92
CA PRO A 37 -1.24 6.77 -15.30
C PRO A 37 -0.04 6.41 -16.18
N PRO A 38 -0.25 6.04 -17.46
CA PRO A 38 0.84 5.79 -18.39
C PRO A 38 1.82 6.97 -18.41
N CYS A 39 3.12 6.66 -18.41
CA CYS A 39 4.22 7.64 -18.41
C CYS A 39 4.34 8.52 -17.15
N ALA A 40 3.49 8.35 -16.13
CA ALA A 40 3.66 9.04 -14.86
C ALA A 40 4.71 8.32 -13.97
N PRO A 41 5.40 9.06 -13.07
CA PRO A 41 6.27 8.46 -12.07
C PRO A 41 5.50 7.43 -11.22
N ASN A 42 6.07 6.23 -11.08
CA ASN A 42 5.55 5.17 -10.21
C ASN A 42 6.08 5.30 -8.77
N VAL A 43 5.70 4.38 -7.88
CA VAL A 43 6.07 4.45 -6.46
C VAL A 43 7.59 4.54 -6.23
N PRO A 44 8.45 3.69 -6.84
CA PRO A 44 9.91 3.83 -6.71
C PRO A 44 10.50 5.16 -7.20
N ALA A 45 9.81 5.86 -8.10
CA ALA A 45 10.23 7.19 -8.56
C ALA A 45 9.88 8.30 -7.54
N LEU A 46 8.87 8.07 -6.70
CA LEU A 46 8.44 9.02 -5.66
C LEU A 46 9.14 8.77 -4.32
N VAL A 47 9.39 7.52 -3.96
CA VAL A 47 9.99 7.16 -2.67
C VAL A 47 11.11 6.14 -2.85
N GLN A 48 12.23 6.38 -2.17
CA GLN A 48 13.45 5.60 -2.25
C GLN A 48 13.96 5.24 -0.84
N PRO A 49 14.79 4.19 -0.70
CA PRO A 49 15.46 3.90 0.55
C PRO A 49 16.19 5.13 1.13
N GLY A 50 16.10 5.31 2.44
CA GLY A 50 16.63 6.45 3.18
C GLY A 50 15.64 7.62 3.33
N MET A 51 14.56 7.66 2.55
CA MET A 51 13.52 8.70 2.71
C MET A 51 12.60 8.39 3.89
N THR A 52 12.10 9.43 4.54
CA THR A 52 11.10 9.31 5.60
C THR A 52 9.69 9.33 5.02
N VAL A 53 8.85 8.42 5.48
CA VAL A 53 7.42 8.36 5.14
C VAL A 53 6.54 8.36 6.39
N ARG A 54 5.34 8.91 6.25
CA ARG A 54 4.24 8.74 7.21
C ARG A 54 2.95 8.36 6.49
N THR A 55 2.04 7.72 7.19
CA THR A 55 0.74 7.29 6.67
C THR A 55 -0.38 8.12 7.25
N SER A 56 -1.50 8.22 6.53
CA SER A 56 -2.73 8.86 7.02
C SER A 56 -3.28 8.25 8.31
N TYR A 57 -2.91 7.00 8.62
CA TYR A 57 -3.35 6.26 9.79
C TYR A 57 -2.31 6.25 10.93
N GLY A 58 -1.33 7.17 10.89
CA GLY A 58 -0.48 7.48 12.04
C GLY A 58 0.75 6.59 12.22
N THR A 59 1.15 5.83 11.20
CA THR A 59 2.41 5.08 11.21
C THR A 59 3.43 5.71 10.27
N GLY A 60 4.70 5.33 10.37
CA GLY A 60 5.75 5.89 9.51
C GLY A 60 7.14 5.50 9.96
N GLY A 61 8.13 5.88 9.17
CA GLY A 61 9.54 5.63 9.45
C GLY A 61 10.41 5.81 8.21
N ILE A 62 11.62 5.25 8.26
CA ILE A 62 12.60 5.39 7.19
C ILE A 62 12.48 4.20 6.25
N VAL A 63 12.26 4.47 4.97
CA VAL A 63 12.16 3.45 3.92
C VAL A 63 13.50 2.74 3.78
N ILE A 64 13.46 1.41 3.73
CA ILE A 64 14.64 0.57 3.50
C ILE A 64 14.58 -0.17 2.17
N GLU A 65 13.39 -0.35 1.61
CA GLU A 65 13.17 -1.08 0.36
C GLU A 65 11.82 -0.70 -0.25
N VAL A 66 11.74 -0.68 -1.59
CA VAL A 66 10.46 -0.62 -2.32
C VAL A 66 10.39 -1.86 -3.20
N LYS A 67 9.44 -2.74 -2.93
CA LYS A 67 9.25 -4.00 -3.63
C LYS A 67 8.18 -3.90 -4.71
N GLY A 68 8.36 -4.64 -5.80
CA GLY A 68 7.41 -4.73 -6.91
C GLY A 68 7.99 -4.23 -8.24
N PRO A 69 7.13 -3.99 -9.26
CA PRO A 69 5.68 -4.09 -9.17
C PRO A 69 5.19 -5.54 -8.99
N TYR A 70 4.21 -5.73 -8.13
CA TYR A 70 3.37 -6.92 -8.05
C TYR A 70 2.11 -6.70 -8.88
N MET A 71 1.57 -7.76 -9.49
CA MET A 71 0.39 -7.66 -10.36
C MET A 71 -0.85 -8.21 -9.64
N HIS A 72 -1.88 -7.38 -9.53
CA HIS A 72 -3.24 -7.84 -9.20
C HIS A 72 -4.03 -8.02 -10.49
N GLN A 73 -4.51 -9.24 -10.75
CA GLN A 73 -5.41 -9.49 -11.88
C GLN A 73 -6.86 -9.43 -11.40
N ALA A 74 -7.60 -8.44 -11.87
CA ALA A 74 -9.01 -8.31 -11.56
C ALA A 74 -9.87 -9.33 -12.33
N SER A 75 -11.15 -9.44 -11.95
CA SER A 75 -12.12 -10.33 -12.60
C SER A 75 -12.35 -10.06 -14.09
N ASP A 76 -12.11 -8.81 -14.53
CA ASP A 76 -12.14 -8.39 -15.93
C ASP A 76 -10.84 -8.70 -16.69
N ARG A 77 -9.90 -9.43 -16.06
CA ARG A 77 -8.56 -9.80 -16.53
C ARG A 77 -7.58 -8.64 -16.71
N ARG A 78 -7.94 -7.41 -16.33
CA ARG A 78 -6.99 -6.30 -16.31
C ARG A 78 -5.98 -6.48 -15.18
N GLU A 79 -4.75 -6.08 -15.45
CA GLU A 79 -3.66 -6.13 -14.49
C GLU A 79 -3.45 -4.76 -13.85
N TYR A 80 -3.34 -4.75 -12.54
CA TYR A 80 -3.14 -3.56 -11.73
C TYR A 80 -1.81 -3.68 -10.96
N PRO A 81 -0.71 -3.11 -11.50
CA PRO A 81 0.58 -3.09 -10.84
C PRO A 81 0.53 -2.27 -9.54
N HIS A 82 1.10 -2.80 -8.47
CA HIS A 82 1.23 -2.14 -7.19
C HIS A 82 2.56 -2.49 -6.50
N PHE A 83 2.93 -1.72 -5.49
CA PHE A 83 4.21 -1.82 -4.80
C PHE A 83 4.01 -2.03 -3.30
N THR A 84 5.05 -2.53 -2.65
CA THR A 84 5.14 -2.57 -1.19
C THR A 84 6.31 -1.72 -0.74
N ILE A 85 6.06 -0.73 0.12
CA ILE A 85 7.10 0.05 0.77
C ILE A 85 7.46 -0.66 2.08
N VAL A 86 8.73 -0.99 2.25
CA VAL A 86 9.27 -1.53 3.50
C VAL A 86 10.00 -0.41 4.22
N TYR A 87 9.64 -0.18 5.47
CA TYR A 87 10.27 0.83 6.31
C TYR A 87 10.59 0.25 7.69
N VAL A 88 11.39 0.98 8.46
CA VAL A 88 11.63 0.71 9.88
C VAL A 88 11.37 1.98 10.68
N PRO A 89 11.00 1.88 11.97
CA PRO A 89 10.97 3.04 12.85
C PRO A 89 12.30 3.80 12.81
N ALA A 90 12.25 5.14 12.89
CA ALA A 90 13.42 5.99 12.70
C ALA A 90 14.55 5.65 13.68
N GLU A 91 14.21 5.34 14.93
CA GLU A 91 15.12 4.93 16.00
C GLU A 91 15.81 3.57 15.75
N ARG A 92 15.31 2.78 14.80
CA ARG A 92 15.89 1.49 14.40
C ARG A 92 16.69 1.57 13.10
N PHE A 93 16.65 2.70 12.40
CA PHE A 93 17.39 2.85 11.15
C PHE A 93 18.90 2.65 11.35
N GLY A 94 19.54 1.91 10.44
CA GLY A 94 20.96 1.52 10.54
C GLY A 94 21.30 0.38 11.52
N ARG A 95 20.38 -0.06 12.39
CA ARG A 95 20.58 -1.16 13.36
C ARG A 95 19.39 -2.13 13.43
N HIS A 96 18.57 -2.15 12.40
CA HIS A 96 17.35 -2.93 12.36
C HIS A 96 17.62 -4.42 12.06
N SER A 97 16.77 -5.26 12.61
CA SER A 97 16.65 -6.68 12.29
C SER A 97 15.47 -6.93 11.34
N ALA A 98 15.22 -8.19 10.99
CA ALA A 98 14.03 -8.55 10.24
C ALA A 98 12.71 -8.25 11.00
N GLY A 99 12.73 -8.27 12.34
CA GLY A 99 11.55 -8.04 13.18
C GLY A 99 11.14 -6.57 13.30
N ASP A 100 12.03 -5.64 12.96
CA ASP A 100 11.76 -4.20 12.99
C ASP A 100 11.11 -3.69 11.70
N ARG A 101 11.02 -4.54 10.68
CA ARG A 101 10.47 -4.18 9.38
C ARG A 101 8.96 -3.99 9.48
N CYS A 102 8.48 -2.96 8.80
CA CYS A 102 7.08 -2.64 8.63
C CYS A 102 6.77 -2.57 7.12
N TRP A 103 5.54 -2.90 6.74
CA TRP A 103 5.13 -2.99 5.34
C TRP A 103 3.92 -2.12 5.07
N ILE A 104 4.02 -1.32 4.02
CA ILE A 104 2.91 -0.60 3.42
C ILE A 104 2.64 -1.24 2.06
N ASN A 105 1.70 -2.18 2.04
CA ASN A 105 1.36 -2.93 0.84
C ASN A 105 0.43 -2.15 -0.09
N GLU A 106 0.32 -2.64 -1.33
CA GLU A 106 -0.69 -2.24 -2.31
C GLU A 106 -0.62 -0.73 -2.64
N CYS A 107 0.58 -0.18 -2.75
CA CYS A 107 0.81 1.22 -3.07
C CYS A 107 0.82 1.45 -4.58
N VAL A 108 0.19 2.54 -5.02
CA VAL A 108 0.19 3.02 -6.41
C VAL A 108 0.45 4.53 -6.43
N ALA A 109 1.04 5.04 -7.51
CA ALA A 109 1.28 6.47 -7.67
C ALA A 109 0.16 7.09 -8.52
N VAL A 110 -0.55 8.09 -8.00
CA VAL A 110 -1.59 8.81 -8.75
C VAL A 110 -1.42 10.29 -8.50
N ASN A 111 -1.21 11.07 -9.56
CA ASN A 111 -1.02 12.53 -9.50
C ASN A 111 0.07 12.95 -8.48
N GLY A 112 1.20 12.23 -8.47
CA GLY A 112 2.33 12.50 -7.55
C GLY A 112 2.11 12.07 -6.09
N ARG A 113 0.98 11.44 -5.78
CA ARG A 113 0.65 10.93 -4.44
C ARG A 113 0.77 9.41 -4.40
N ILE A 114 1.16 8.86 -3.26
CA ILE A 114 1.21 7.40 -3.04
C ILE A 114 -0.07 6.99 -2.32
N LEU A 115 -0.99 6.36 -3.05
CA LEU A 115 -2.30 5.92 -2.56
C LEU A 115 -2.38 4.39 -2.52
N LYS A 116 -3.44 3.88 -1.92
CA LYS A 116 -3.77 2.45 -1.96
C LYS A 116 -4.36 2.01 -3.30
N LEU A 117 -4.15 0.75 -3.66
CA LEU A 117 -4.66 0.12 -4.87
C LEU A 117 -6.19 0.21 -4.96
N PHE A 118 -6.91 -0.14 -3.89
CA PHE A 118 -8.38 -0.11 -3.88
C PHE A 118 -8.90 1.31 -3.78
N GLU A 119 -9.81 1.72 -4.67
CA GLU A 119 -10.43 3.06 -4.61
C GLU A 119 -11.20 3.29 -3.29
N ALA A 120 -11.75 2.23 -2.71
CA ALA A 120 -12.46 2.28 -1.43
C ALA A 120 -11.52 2.60 -0.25
N ASN A 121 -10.20 2.40 -0.40
CA ASN A 121 -9.23 2.77 0.61
C ASN A 121 -8.72 4.19 0.37
N SER A 122 -8.94 5.08 1.34
CA SER A 122 -8.53 6.49 1.32
C SER A 122 -7.14 6.73 1.90
N ASP A 123 -6.45 5.69 2.36
CA ASP A 123 -5.14 5.83 2.98
C ASP A 123 -4.09 6.32 1.98
N GLU A 124 -3.16 7.11 2.51
CA GLU A 124 -2.09 7.75 1.77
C GLU A 124 -0.76 7.60 2.50
N VAL A 125 0.31 7.50 1.71
CA VAL A 125 1.68 7.61 2.17
C VAL A 125 2.23 8.97 1.79
N PHE A 126 2.60 9.76 2.79
CA PHE A 126 3.25 11.05 2.64
C PHE A 126 4.76 10.86 2.75
N ILE A 127 5.50 11.52 1.86
CA ILE A 127 6.95 11.61 1.92
C ILE A 127 7.30 12.88 2.69
N GLU A 128 8.14 12.76 3.71
CA GLU A 128 8.62 13.92 4.45
C GLU A 128 9.89 14.44 3.78
N THR A 129 9.79 15.62 3.17
CA THR A 129 10.98 16.37 2.76
C THR A 129 11.59 16.97 4.01
N GLY A 130 12.79 16.50 4.41
CA GLY A 130 13.54 17.16 5.47
C GLY A 130 13.64 18.65 5.15
N GLN A 131 13.24 19.52 6.09
CA GLN A 131 13.50 20.94 5.98
C GLN A 131 15.01 21.10 5.74
N THR A 132 15.40 21.47 4.52
CA THR A 132 16.74 21.99 4.30
C THR A 132 16.71 23.39 4.90
N THR A 133 17.00 23.50 6.20
CA THR A 133 17.39 24.76 6.81
C THR A 133 18.65 25.22 6.08
N LYS A 134 18.48 26.12 5.11
CA LYS A 134 19.59 26.90 4.57
C LYS A 134 20.09 27.79 5.71
N ALA A 135 21.36 27.60 6.04
CA ALA A 135 22.15 28.52 6.86
C ALA A 135 22.33 29.87 6.14
#